data_AF-A0A9P9PGS2-F1
#
_entry.id   AF-A0A9P9PGS2-F1
#
_cell.length_a   1.000
_cell.length_b   1.000
_cell.length_c   1.000
_cell.angle_alpha   90.00
_cell.angle_beta   90.00
_cell.angle_gamma   90.00
#
_symmetry.space_group_name_H-M   'P 1'
#
loop_
_entity.id
_entity.type
_entity.pdbx_description
1 polymer ?
#
loop_
_entity_poly.entity_id
_entity_poly.type
_entity_poly.pdbx_seq_one_letter_code
_entity_poly.pdbx_strand_id
1 'polypeptide(L)'
;MQLLNIILPFLAAGALAQNQTTGKLGDAMVVSNNPPMASYVAMFMPNGMKKLRGMVTAMSGKGGKGVDFNLMVMGLPEEGGPFSFHLHDQPVPMNGNCTATLAHLDPYQRGQTPACDMAMPQTCEVGDLSGKHGKIMGMEAMKKFTDMYASLVPGMGAFFGNRSIVIHYANSTRLACANFTMGMMD
;
A
#
# COMPACT_ATOMS: atom_id res chain seq x y z
N MET A 1 34.93 17.47 -54.43
CA MET A 1 34.52 16.28 -53.65
C MET A 1 35.47 16.10 -52.49
N GLN A 2 35.10 16.55 -51.30
CA GLN A 2 35.69 16.14 -50.03
C GLN A 2 34.60 16.33 -48.97
N LEU A 3 34.05 15.21 -48.52
CA LEU A 3 32.99 15.14 -47.52
C LEU A 3 33.63 15.38 -46.16
N LEU A 4 33.17 16.41 -45.46
CA LEU A 4 33.60 16.73 -44.10
C LEU A 4 32.86 15.80 -43.13
N ASN A 5 33.57 14.84 -42.53
CA ASN A 5 33.03 13.97 -41.48
C ASN A 5 32.88 14.76 -40.18
N ILE A 6 31.65 15.13 -39.83
CA ILE A 6 31.31 15.67 -38.51
C ILE A 6 31.09 14.49 -37.57
N ILE A 7 32.07 14.21 -36.72
CA ILE A 7 31.95 13.26 -35.62
C ILE A 7 31.23 14.00 -34.47
N LEU A 8 29.95 13.70 -34.25
CA LEU A 8 29.26 14.12 -33.03
C LEU A 8 29.81 13.33 -31.82
N PRO A 9 30.22 13.99 -30.73
CA PRO A 9 30.55 13.27 -29.51
C PRO A 9 29.27 12.73 -28.88
N PHE A 10 29.16 11.41 -28.78
CA PHE A 10 28.19 10.76 -27.91
C PHE A 10 28.52 11.13 -26.46
N LEU A 11 27.72 12.01 -25.87
CA LEU A 11 27.68 12.20 -24.42
C LEU A 11 27.14 10.91 -23.80
N ALA A 12 28.03 10.07 -23.27
CA ALA A 12 27.65 8.97 -22.41
C ALA A 12 27.07 9.56 -21.12
N ALA A 13 25.74 9.59 -21.00
CA ALA A 13 25.07 9.87 -19.75
C ALA A 13 25.40 8.74 -18.78
N GLY A 14 26.33 8.98 -17.86
CA GLY A 14 26.60 8.07 -16.76
C GLY A 14 25.32 7.89 -15.94
N ALA A 15 24.78 6.67 -15.90
CA ALA A 15 23.69 6.34 -15.01
C ALA A 15 24.19 6.53 -13.57
N LEU A 16 23.64 7.51 -12.86
CA LEU A 16 23.83 7.63 -11.42
C LEU A 16 23.28 6.34 -10.81
N ALA A 17 24.15 5.51 -10.24
CA ALA A 17 23.73 4.36 -9.45
C ALA A 17 22.92 4.89 -8.27
N GLN A 18 21.58 4.81 -8.37
CA GLN A 18 20.73 5.08 -7.22
C GLN A 18 21.09 4.05 -6.15
N ASN A 19 21.42 4.51 -4.95
CA ASN A 19 21.69 3.66 -3.80
C ASN A 19 20.36 3.02 -3.35
N GLN A 20 19.95 1.98 -4.06
CA GLN A 20 18.65 1.32 -3.88
C GLN A 20 18.61 0.66 -2.50
N THR A 21 17.68 1.12 -1.65
CA THR A 21 17.47 0.55 -0.32
C THR A 21 16.35 -0.48 -0.39
N THR A 22 16.70 -1.74 -0.19
CA THR A 22 15.75 -2.86 -0.11
C THR A 22 15.66 -3.40 1.32
N GLY A 23 14.78 -4.37 1.56
CA GLY A 23 14.66 -5.05 2.84
C GLY A 23 15.83 -5.93 3.19
N LYS A 24 15.99 -6.27 4.48
CA LYS A 24 17.01 -7.23 4.93
C LYS A 24 16.86 -8.60 4.26
N LEU A 25 15.64 -8.92 3.82
CA LEU A 25 15.32 -10.15 3.09
C LEU A 25 15.20 -9.93 1.58
N GLY A 26 15.68 -8.80 1.07
CA GLY A 26 15.62 -8.41 -0.34
C GLY A 26 14.32 -7.71 -0.72
N ASP A 27 14.10 -7.63 -2.04
CA ASP A 27 12.91 -7.01 -2.63
C ASP A 27 11.65 -7.81 -2.30
N ALA A 28 10.53 -7.09 -2.15
CA ALA A 28 9.23 -7.71 -2.05
C ALA A 28 8.92 -8.51 -3.31
N MET A 29 8.54 -9.77 -3.14
CA MET A 29 8.22 -10.64 -4.27
C MET A 29 6.84 -10.31 -4.83
N VAL A 30 6.72 -10.36 -6.16
CA VAL A 30 5.43 -10.28 -6.82
C VAL A 30 4.59 -11.50 -6.46
N VAL A 31 3.35 -11.28 -6.07
CA VAL A 31 2.35 -12.32 -5.78
C VAL A 31 1.61 -12.65 -7.06
N SER A 32 1.64 -13.91 -7.48
CA SER A 32 1.04 -14.37 -8.73
C SER A 32 0.09 -15.56 -8.60
N ASN A 33 -0.24 -15.94 -7.36
CA ASN A 33 -1.00 -17.12 -7.02
C ASN A 33 -2.11 -16.82 -6.00
N ASN A 34 -2.64 -15.59 -5.97
CA ASN A 34 -3.80 -15.28 -5.14
C ASN A 34 -4.98 -16.21 -5.48
N PRO A 35 -5.73 -16.72 -4.48
CA PRO A 35 -6.79 -17.69 -4.72
C PRO A 35 -7.87 -17.11 -5.66
N PRO A 36 -8.37 -17.87 -6.64
CA PRO A 36 -9.39 -17.37 -7.55
C PRO A 36 -10.57 -16.77 -6.80
N MET A 37 -11.01 -15.59 -7.25
CA MET A 37 -12.16 -14.87 -6.70
C MET A 37 -12.05 -14.46 -5.22
N ALA A 38 -10.93 -14.66 -4.52
CA ALA A 38 -10.86 -14.23 -3.12
C ALA A 38 -11.12 -12.71 -2.99
N SER A 39 -11.96 -12.35 -2.03
CA SER A 39 -12.42 -10.99 -1.78
C SER A 39 -12.42 -10.73 -0.28
N TYR A 40 -11.85 -9.59 0.12
CA TYR A 40 -11.80 -9.13 1.50
C TYR A 40 -12.28 -7.69 1.59
N VAL A 41 -12.95 -7.36 2.67
CA VAL A 41 -13.55 -6.05 2.89
C VAL A 41 -13.12 -5.52 4.25
N ALA A 42 -12.67 -4.27 4.29
CA ALA A 42 -12.44 -3.52 5.52
C ALA A 42 -13.37 -2.32 5.55
N MET A 43 -14.20 -2.22 6.60
CA MET A 43 -15.18 -1.13 6.75
C MET A 43 -14.73 -0.16 7.85
N PHE A 44 -14.58 1.11 7.48
CA PHE A 44 -14.43 2.19 8.45
C PHE A 44 -15.83 2.63 8.89
N MET A 45 -16.24 2.20 10.06
CA MET A 45 -17.51 2.61 10.65
C MET A 45 -17.31 3.89 11.45
N PRO A 46 -18.21 4.88 11.34
CA PRO A 46 -18.17 6.06 12.20
C PRO A 46 -18.36 5.61 13.66
N ASN A 47 -17.54 6.15 14.57
CA ASN A 47 -17.63 5.86 16.00
C ASN A 47 -17.55 7.16 16.80
N GLY A 48 -18.61 7.44 17.58
CA GLY A 48 -18.74 8.67 18.36
C GLY A 48 -18.64 9.91 17.46
N MET A 49 -17.69 10.80 17.76
CA MET A 49 -17.48 12.04 17.01
C MET A 49 -16.69 11.87 15.70
N LYS A 50 -16.14 10.69 15.41
CA LYS A 50 -15.38 10.47 14.17
C LYS A 50 -16.33 10.40 12.97
N LYS A 51 -16.25 11.39 12.10
CA LYS A 51 -17.04 11.47 10.84
C LYS A 51 -16.55 10.53 9.74
N LEU A 52 -15.28 10.10 9.84
CA LEU A 52 -14.65 9.24 8.84
C LEU A 52 -15.42 7.93 8.73
N ARG A 53 -15.82 7.62 7.50
CA ARG A 53 -16.48 6.37 7.14
C ARG A 53 -16.07 5.95 5.74
N GLY A 54 -16.22 4.67 5.43
CA GLY A 54 -15.88 4.16 4.12
C GLY A 54 -15.60 2.67 4.11
N MET A 55 -15.08 2.21 2.98
CA MET A 55 -14.80 0.81 2.74
C MET A 55 -13.58 0.66 1.85
N VAL A 56 -12.81 -0.39 2.10
CA VAL A 56 -11.76 -0.87 1.21
C VAL A 56 -12.10 -2.30 0.83
N THR A 57 -12.30 -2.55 -0.46
CA THR A 57 -12.42 -3.91 -0.99
C THR A 57 -11.11 -4.32 -1.62
N ALA A 58 -10.68 -5.55 -1.38
CA ALA A 58 -9.47 -6.12 -1.92
C ALA A 58 -9.78 -7.47 -2.57
N MET A 59 -9.58 -7.56 -3.88
CA MET A 59 -9.94 -8.73 -4.68
C MET A 59 -8.71 -9.32 -5.34
N SER A 60 -8.74 -10.63 -5.59
CA SER A 60 -7.66 -11.27 -6.35
C SER A 60 -7.58 -10.69 -7.75
N GLY A 61 -6.39 -10.19 -8.11
CA GLY A 61 -6.16 -9.66 -9.44
C GLY A 61 -6.22 -10.74 -10.52
N LYS A 62 -6.33 -10.31 -11.78
CA LYS A 62 -6.50 -11.21 -12.93
C LYS A 62 -5.42 -12.29 -12.97
N GLY A 63 -5.84 -13.55 -13.01
CA GLY A 63 -4.93 -14.70 -13.04
C GLY A 63 -4.13 -14.90 -11.74
N GLY A 64 -4.64 -14.40 -10.61
CA GLY A 64 -3.99 -14.50 -9.29
C GLY A 64 -2.84 -13.49 -9.08
N LYS A 65 -2.62 -12.57 -10.04
CA LYS A 65 -1.53 -11.58 -9.99
C LYS A 65 -1.94 -10.34 -9.22
N GLY A 66 -1.25 -10.10 -8.11
CA GLY A 66 -1.51 -8.96 -7.24
C GLY A 66 -2.92 -8.94 -6.67
N VAL A 67 -3.25 -7.83 -6.03
CA VAL A 67 -4.55 -7.59 -5.40
C VAL A 67 -5.10 -6.27 -5.90
N ASP A 68 -6.33 -6.33 -6.41
CA ASP A 68 -7.07 -5.16 -6.86
C ASP A 68 -7.77 -4.53 -5.67
N PHE A 69 -7.31 -3.34 -5.29
CA PHE A 69 -7.90 -2.54 -4.22
C PHE A 69 -8.85 -1.48 -4.79
N ASN A 70 -9.99 -1.33 -4.13
CA ASN A 70 -10.89 -0.20 -4.31
C ASN A 70 -11.14 0.44 -2.94
N LEU A 71 -10.58 1.62 -2.73
CA LEU A 71 -10.70 2.42 -1.52
C LEU A 71 -11.72 3.53 -1.76
N MET A 72 -12.74 3.59 -0.91
CA MET A 72 -13.73 4.66 -0.88
C MET A 72 -13.87 5.17 0.56
N VAL A 73 -13.48 6.42 0.80
CA VAL A 73 -13.54 7.03 2.13
C VAL A 73 -14.06 8.46 2.05
N MET A 74 -14.74 8.91 3.10
CA MET A 74 -15.27 10.25 3.23
C MET A 74 -15.30 10.68 4.69
N GLY A 75 -15.42 11.99 4.91
CA GLY A 75 -15.40 12.55 6.27
C GLY A 75 -14.01 12.53 6.90
N LEU A 76 -12.95 12.56 6.08
CA LEU A 76 -11.61 12.87 6.54
C LEU A 76 -11.58 14.34 7.03
N PRO A 77 -10.72 14.68 8.01
CA PRO A 77 -10.54 16.05 8.46
C PRO A 77 -10.10 17.00 7.33
N GLU A 78 -10.49 18.28 7.42
CA GLU A 78 -10.04 19.33 6.47
C GLU A 78 -8.52 19.58 6.56
N GLU A 79 -7.96 19.43 7.76
CA GLU A 79 -6.54 19.65 8.04
C GLU A 79 -5.83 18.35 8.48
N GLY A 80 -4.50 18.39 8.46
CA GLY A 80 -3.66 17.26 8.89
C GLY A 80 -3.43 16.18 7.83
N GLY A 81 -3.93 16.39 6.60
CA GLY A 81 -3.53 15.63 5.42
C GLY A 81 -2.19 16.13 4.82
N PRO A 82 -1.70 15.52 3.72
CA PRO A 82 -2.30 14.40 3.01
C PRO A 82 -2.28 13.12 3.86
N PHE A 83 -3.35 12.32 3.77
CA PHE A 83 -3.53 11.15 4.62
C PHE A 83 -2.92 9.92 3.97
N SER A 84 -2.07 9.21 4.70
CA SER A 84 -1.53 7.93 4.26
C SER A 84 -2.40 6.77 4.73
N PHE A 85 -2.35 5.65 4.04
CA PHE A 85 -3.06 4.42 4.34
C PHE A 85 -2.13 3.23 4.09
N HIS A 86 -2.10 2.30 5.05
CA HIS A 86 -1.16 1.18 5.04
C HIS A 86 -1.84 -0.10 5.52
N LEU A 87 -1.39 -1.25 5.02
CA LEU A 87 -1.67 -2.53 5.66
C LEU A 87 -0.80 -2.64 6.90
N HIS A 88 -1.40 -3.02 8.02
CA HIS A 88 -0.71 -3.18 9.29
C HIS A 88 -0.56 -4.66 9.66
N ASP A 89 0.42 -4.94 10.50
CA ASP A 89 0.78 -6.31 10.88
C ASP A 89 -0.31 -6.99 11.73
N GLN A 90 -0.92 -6.30 12.68
CA GLN A 90 -1.92 -6.92 13.56
C GLN A 90 -3.35 -6.48 13.24
N PRO A 91 -4.36 -7.31 13.53
CA PRO A 91 -5.75 -6.90 13.46
C PRO A 91 -6.05 -5.78 14.48
N VAL A 92 -7.06 -4.98 14.20
CA VAL A 92 -7.70 -4.09 15.17
C VAL A 92 -8.35 -4.95 16.26
N PRO A 93 -8.01 -4.77 17.54
CA PRO A 93 -8.65 -5.47 18.65
C PRO A 93 -10.10 -5.02 18.84
N MET A 94 -10.86 -5.78 19.65
CA MET A 94 -12.28 -5.54 19.93
C MET A 94 -12.58 -4.12 20.45
N ASN A 95 -11.64 -3.50 21.17
CA ASN A 95 -11.79 -2.14 21.68
C ASN A 95 -11.51 -1.04 20.64
N GLY A 96 -11.23 -1.40 19.38
CA GLY A 96 -11.00 -0.45 18.29
C GLY A 96 -9.69 0.34 18.38
N ASN A 97 -8.75 -0.03 19.26
CA ASN A 97 -7.50 0.70 19.43
C ASN A 97 -6.56 0.50 18.24
N CYS A 98 -6.47 1.51 17.36
CA CYS A 98 -5.61 1.45 16.20
C CYS A 98 -4.13 1.28 16.52
N THR A 99 -3.63 1.68 17.70
CA THR A 99 -2.22 1.47 18.08
C THR A 99 -1.86 -0.01 18.20
N ALA A 100 -2.83 -0.86 18.53
CA ALA A 100 -2.63 -2.31 18.67
C ALA A 100 -2.49 -3.04 17.33
N THR A 101 -2.69 -2.36 16.19
CA THR A 101 -2.37 -2.95 14.87
C THR A 101 -0.86 -3.03 14.60
N LEU A 102 -0.03 -2.52 15.52
CA LEU A 102 1.43 -2.54 15.48
C LEU A 102 2.01 -1.89 14.21
N ALA A 103 3.17 -2.35 13.73
CA ALA A 103 3.89 -1.77 12.60
C ALA A 103 3.15 -2.01 11.26
N HIS A 104 3.70 -1.45 10.18
CA HIS A 104 3.27 -1.80 8.83
C HIS A 104 3.54 -3.28 8.55
N LEU A 105 2.77 -3.86 7.64
CA LEU A 105 3.04 -5.20 7.14
C LEU A 105 4.34 -5.19 6.31
N ASP A 106 5.43 -5.67 6.90
CA ASP A 106 6.76 -5.62 6.29
C ASP A 106 7.50 -6.97 6.40
N PRO A 107 7.05 -8.00 5.65
CA PRO A 107 7.66 -9.33 5.71
C PRO A 107 9.10 -9.36 5.19
N TYR A 108 9.59 -8.31 4.51
CA TYR A 108 10.94 -8.22 3.97
C TYR A 108 11.89 -7.40 4.84
N GLN A 109 11.40 -6.84 5.96
CA GLN A 109 12.18 -6.03 6.90
C GLN A 109 12.88 -4.86 6.20
N ARG A 110 12.13 -4.14 5.38
CA ARG A 110 12.52 -2.92 4.67
C ARG A 110 12.54 -1.72 5.61
N GLY A 111 11.57 -1.60 6.50
CA GLY A 111 11.36 -0.44 7.35
C GLY A 111 10.92 0.80 6.57
N GLN A 112 10.80 1.93 7.25
CA GLN A 112 10.14 3.12 6.68
C GLN A 112 11.08 4.15 6.05
N THR A 113 12.39 4.06 6.32
CA THR A 113 13.40 5.04 5.86
C THR A 113 14.45 4.35 4.97
N PRO A 114 14.78 4.93 3.79
CA PRO A 114 14.19 6.12 3.18
C PRO A 114 12.70 5.93 2.85
N ALA A 115 11.96 6.99 2.50
CA ALA A 115 10.56 6.82 2.08
C ALA A 115 10.44 5.85 0.88
N CYS A 116 9.28 5.22 0.72
CA CYS A 116 9.02 4.39 -0.46
C CYS A 116 9.17 5.21 -1.74
N ASP A 117 9.91 4.65 -2.71
CA ASP A 117 10.01 5.18 -4.05
C ASP A 117 8.96 4.51 -4.94
N MET A 118 7.99 5.28 -5.40
CA MET A 118 6.91 4.80 -6.25
C MET A 118 7.42 4.23 -7.59
N ALA A 119 8.60 4.66 -8.05
CA ALA A 119 9.23 4.11 -9.26
C ALA A 119 9.81 2.69 -9.05
N MET A 120 10.04 2.30 -7.79
CA MET A 120 10.63 1.03 -7.39
C MET A 120 9.78 0.35 -6.31
N PRO A 121 8.51 0.03 -6.57
CA PRO A 121 7.57 -0.40 -5.54
C PRO A 121 7.93 -1.74 -4.88
N GLN A 122 8.76 -2.57 -5.51
CA GLN A 122 9.31 -3.79 -4.92
C GLN A 122 10.29 -3.52 -3.76
N THR A 123 10.84 -2.31 -3.66
CA THR A 123 11.75 -1.93 -2.57
C THR A 123 11.02 -1.27 -1.41
N CYS A 124 9.69 -1.26 -1.40
CA CYS A 124 8.86 -0.68 -0.34
C CYS A 124 8.36 -1.76 0.63
N GLU A 125 7.91 -1.36 1.81
CA GLU A 125 7.17 -2.27 2.69
C GLU A 125 5.94 -2.80 1.93
N VAL A 126 5.61 -4.08 2.09
CA VAL A 126 4.42 -4.66 1.44
C VAL A 126 3.17 -3.85 1.80
N GLY A 127 3.07 -3.43 3.06
CA GLY A 127 1.97 -2.63 3.57
C GLY A 127 1.99 -1.14 3.21
N ASP A 128 3.06 -0.60 2.61
CA ASP A 128 3.11 0.83 2.23
C ASP A 128 2.34 1.11 0.93
N LEU A 129 1.02 1.03 1.01
CA LEU A 129 0.14 1.30 -0.13
C LEU A 129 0.18 2.76 -0.57
N SER A 130 0.36 3.71 0.35
CA SER A 130 0.42 5.14 0.01
C SER A 130 1.70 5.54 -0.68
N GLY A 131 2.84 4.96 -0.30
CA GLY A 131 4.10 5.14 -1.01
C GLY A 131 4.03 4.62 -2.44
N LYS A 132 3.40 3.46 -2.64
CA LYS A 132 3.24 2.82 -3.96
C LYS A 132 2.16 3.42 -4.84
N HIS A 133 1.04 3.87 -4.25
CA HIS A 133 -0.17 4.24 -5.01
C HIS A 133 -0.65 5.67 -4.77
N GLY A 134 0.11 6.46 -4.01
CA GLY A 134 -0.19 7.84 -3.68
C GLY A 134 -1.13 8.00 -2.47
N LYS A 135 -0.92 9.07 -1.70
CA LYS A 135 -1.70 9.44 -0.52
C LYS A 135 -3.13 9.92 -0.88
N ILE A 136 -3.99 10.00 0.12
CA ILE A 136 -5.32 10.60 0.00
C ILE A 136 -5.22 12.13 0.15
N MET A 137 -5.85 12.83 -0.79
CA MET A 137 -5.94 14.30 -0.82
C MET A 137 -7.38 14.72 -0.51
N GLY A 138 -7.56 15.71 0.36
CA GLY A 138 -8.89 16.25 0.70
C GLY A 138 -9.67 15.41 1.71
N MET A 139 -10.97 15.72 1.82
CA MET A 139 -11.88 15.15 2.83
C MET A 139 -12.52 13.81 2.43
N GLU A 140 -12.36 13.42 1.17
CA GLU A 140 -12.88 12.19 0.59
C GLU A 140 -11.97 11.69 -0.53
N ALA A 141 -12.01 10.38 -0.80
CA ALA A 141 -11.29 9.80 -1.91
C ALA A 141 -11.94 8.53 -2.42
N MET A 142 -11.85 8.35 -3.73
CA MET A 142 -12.05 7.08 -4.42
C MET A 142 -10.77 6.73 -5.16
N LYS A 143 -10.13 5.61 -4.80
CA LYS A 143 -8.88 5.14 -5.44
C LYS A 143 -9.03 3.69 -5.83
N LYS A 144 -8.66 3.37 -7.08
CA LYS A 144 -8.55 2.00 -7.58
C LYS A 144 -7.11 1.77 -8.03
N PHE A 145 -6.51 0.68 -7.58
CA PHE A 145 -5.13 0.35 -7.92
C PHE A 145 -4.90 -1.15 -7.71
N THR A 146 -3.92 -1.71 -8.42
CA THR A 146 -3.45 -3.08 -8.22
C THR A 146 -2.13 -3.04 -7.46
N ASP A 147 -2.05 -3.71 -6.33
CA ASP A 147 -0.79 -3.91 -5.61
C ASP A 147 -0.22 -5.30 -5.92
N MET A 148 1.00 -5.34 -6.46
CA MET A 148 1.62 -6.59 -6.89
C MET A 148 2.24 -7.40 -5.75
N TYR A 149 2.31 -6.86 -4.53
CA TYR A 149 3.11 -7.41 -3.42
C TYR A 149 2.24 -7.84 -2.23
N ALA A 150 1.07 -7.24 -2.06
CA ALA A 150 0.06 -7.68 -1.13
C ALA A 150 -0.47 -9.08 -1.53
N SER A 151 -0.81 -9.90 -0.54
CA SER A 151 -1.27 -11.28 -0.76
C SER A 151 -2.62 -11.57 -0.09
N LEU A 152 -3.42 -12.37 -0.77
CA LEU A 152 -4.62 -13.04 -0.28
C LEU A 152 -4.39 -14.57 -0.11
N VAL A 153 -3.14 -15.03 -0.20
CA VAL A 153 -2.76 -16.44 0.03
C VAL A 153 -2.49 -16.66 1.53
N PRO A 154 -3.31 -17.44 2.27
CA PRO A 154 -3.07 -17.72 3.68
C PRO A 154 -1.69 -18.35 3.92
N GLY A 155 -1.03 -17.95 5.01
CA GLY A 155 0.29 -18.46 5.39
C GLY A 155 1.48 -17.75 4.72
N MET A 156 1.27 -16.94 3.69
CA MET A 156 2.32 -16.05 3.18
C MET A 156 2.56 -14.88 4.15
N GLY A 157 3.82 -14.44 4.31
CA GLY A 157 4.14 -13.28 5.15
C GLY A 157 3.37 -12.01 4.73
N ALA A 158 3.20 -11.83 3.42
CA ALA A 158 2.44 -10.73 2.79
C ALA A 158 0.90 -10.88 2.88
N PHE A 159 0.40 -11.97 3.47
CA PHE A 159 -1.03 -12.19 3.64
C PHE A 159 -1.62 -11.16 4.60
N PHE A 160 -2.59 -10.37 4.14
CA PHE A 160 -3.23 -9.34 4.96
C PHE A 160 -4.70 -9.65 5.28
N GLY A 161 -5.27 -10.73 4.75
CA GLY A 161 -6.71 -11.04 4.86
C GLY A 161 -7.23 -11.24 6.28
N ASN A 162 -6.35 -11.45 7.27
CA ASN A 162 -6.67 -11.50 8.71
C ASN A 162 -6.06 -10.33 9.51
N ARG A 163 -5.61 -9.28 8.83
CA ARG A 163 -4.95 -8.11 9.41
C ARG A 163 -5.81 -6.87 9.21
N SER A 164 -5.20 -5.69 9.32
CA SER A 164 -5.90 -4.42 9.28
C SER A 164 -5.33 -3.45 8.25
N ILE A 165 -6.13 -2.45 7.92
CA ILE A 165 -5.71 -1.23 7.23
C ILE A 165 -5.87 -0.04 8.18
N VAL A 166 -4.91 0.87 8.15
CA VAL A 166 -4.91 2.09 8.97
C VAL A 166 -4.74 3.30 8.07
N ILE A 167 -5.54 4.34 8.31
CA ILE A 167 -5.37 5.68 7.74
C ILE A 167 -4.68 6.55 8.78
N HIS A 168 -3.70 7.33 8.38
CA HIS A 168 -2.92 8.23 9.22
C HIS A 168 -3.02 9.67 8.75
N TYR A 169 -2.88 10.59 9.70
CA TYR A 169 -2.50 11.96 9.43
C TYR A 169 -1.09 12.05 8.83
N ALA A 170 -0.75 13.19 8.23
CA ALA A 170 0.58 13.46 7.67
C ALA A 170 1.71 13.35 8.72
N ASN A 171 1.41 13.55 10.00
CA ASN A 171 2.34 13.38 11.12
C ASN A 171 2.41 11.93 11.65
N SER A 172 1.92 10.96 10.87
CA SER A 172 1.89 9.52 11.18
C SER A 172 0.92 9.10 12.31
N THR A 173 0.20 10.02 12.94
CA THR A 173 -0.83 9.68 13.93
C THR A 173 -1.94 8.85 13.28
N ARG A 174 -2.33 7.74 13.92
CA ARG A 174 -3.40 6.84 13.44
C ARG A 174 -4.76 7.52 13.56
N LEU A 175 -5.42 7.78 12.44
CA LEU A 175 -6.72 8.44 12.35
C LEU A 175 -7.86 7.43 12.52
N ALA A 176 -7.84 6.37 11.69
CA ALA A 176 -8.85 5.31 11.68
C ALA A 176 -8.22 3.99 11.25
N CYS A 177 -8.82 2.87 11.67
CA CYS A 177 -8.37 1.53 11.34
C CYS A 177 -9.57 0.59 11.18
N ALA A 178 -9.41 -0.45 10.37
CA ALA A 178 -10.42 -1.47 10.13
C ALA A 178 -9.76 -2.83 9.85
N ASN A 179 -10.41 -3.91 10.29
CA ASN A 179 -9.99 -5.27 9.93
C ASN A 179 -10.50 -5.64 8.55
N PHE A 180 -9.69 -6.41 7.82
CA PHE A 180 -10.19 -7.15 6.67
C PHE A 180 -10.93 -8.39 7.15
N THR A 181 -12.09 -8.64 6.56
CA THR A 181 -12.83 -9.89 6.69
C THR A 181 -13.15 -10.42 5.30
N MET A 182 -13.25 -11.74 5.17
CA MET A 182 -13.61 -12.37 3.91
C MET A 182 -15.00 -11.90 3.49
N GLY A 183 -15.10 -11.26 2.32
CA GLY A 183 -16.38 -10.85 1.74
C GLY A 183 -17.06 -12.08 1.14
N MET A 184 -18.28 -12.39 1.58
CA MET A 184 -19.11 -13.35 0.86
C MET A 184 -19.44 -12.74 -0.51
N MET A 185 -19.03 -13.43 -1.57
CA MET A 185 -19.57 -13.18 -2.90
C MET A 185 -20.93 -13.88 -2.92
N ASP A 186 -21.99 -13.13 -2.61
CA ASP A 186 -23.36 -13.55 -2.92
C ASP A 186 -23.60 -13.38 -4.43
#